data_AF-A0A7W4EYR7-F1
#
_entry.id   AF-A0A7W4EYR7-F1
#
_cell.length_a   1.000
_cell.length_b   1.000
_cell.length_c   1.000
_cell.angle_alpha   90.00
_cell.angle_beta   90.00
_cell.angle_gamma   90.00
#
_symmetry.space_group_name_H-M   'P 1'
#
loop_
_entity.id
_entity.type
_entity.pdbx_description
1 polymer ?
#
loop_
_entity_poly.entity_id
_entity_poly.type
_entity_poly.pdbx_seq_one_letter_code
_entity_poly.pdbx_strand_id
1 'polypeptide(L)'
;YIKKDENWVFENISSKNHVRGPIKSYRKECFLQMGGIREVLGWDNIDVMLCQMHGYQVITNKSLWVKHLRPTAYKYKNAKAKKLGEYFYNIGLDFPLAFISSAKSSFKNRSLLEFFITMKTFLSQKQDRKLSREEIKYIRNLRWREILKKF
;
A
#
# COMPACT_ATOMS: atom_id res chain seq x y z
N TYR A 1 -2.48 17.64 4.58
CA TYR A 1 -2.47 18.42 5.83
C TYR A 1 -3.71 18.07 6.62
N ILE A 2 -3.60 17.99 7.94
CA ILE A 2 -4.74 17.78 8.85
C ILE A 2 -4.82 18.96 9.81
N LYS A 3 -6.02 19.29 10.28
CA LYS A 3 -6.20 20.33 11.30
C LYS A 3 -5.76 19.77 12.65
N LYS A 4 -4.81 20.46 13.30
CA LYS A 4 -4.47 20.27 14.71
C LYS A 4 -4.59 21.62 15.38
N ASP A 5 -5.50 21.73 16.33
CA ASP A 5 -5.89 22.99 16.95
C ASP A 5 -6.28 24.01 15.88
N GLU A 6 -5.61 25.15 15.80
CA GLU A 6 -5.85 26.17 14.78
C GLU A 6 -4.97 26.02 13.52
N ASN A 7 -4.01 25.09 13.54
CA ASN A 7 -2.98 24.97 12.52
C ASN A 7 -3.19 23.79 11.56
N TRP A 8 -2.77 23.96 10.31
CA TRP A 8 -2.73 22.89 9.31
C TRP A 8 -1.32 22.29 9.25
N VAL A 9 -1.17 21.05 9.71
CA VAL A 9 0.13 20.38 9.76
C VAL A 9 0.22 19.25 8.73
N PHE A 10 1.43 19.01 8.21
CA PHE A 10 1.69 17.86 7.35
C PHE A 10 1.53 16.56 8.17
N GLU A 11 0.79 15.60 7.62
CA GLU A 11 0.57 14.32 8.28
C GLU A 11 1.70 13.34 7.90
N ASN A 12 2.67 13.17 8.80
CA ASN A 12 3.87 12.36 8.55
C ASN A 12 3.64 10.84 8.75
N ILE A 13 2.71 10.27 8.00
CA ILE A 13 2.41 8.82 8.05
C ILE A 13 2.97 8.05 6.85
N SER A 14 3.44 8.75 5.82
CA SER A 14 4.11 8.20 4.65
C SER A 14 5.20 9.14 4.16
N SER A 15 6.13 8.61 3.36
CA SER A 15 7.16 9.43 2.68
C SER A 15 6.53 10.59 1.90
N LYS A 16 7.23 11.73 1.82
CA LYS A 16 6.85 12.86 0.97
C LYS A 16 6.80 12.53 -0.52
N ASN A 17 7.40 11.41 -0.93
CA ASN A 17 7.39 10.91 -2.31
C ASN A 17 6.30 9.84 -2.54
N HIS A 18 5.48 9.54 -1.54
CA HIS A 18 4.38 8.60 -1.68
C HIS A 18 3.11 9.34 -2.11
N VAL A 19 2.50 8.91 -3.21
CA VAL A 19 1.23 9.45 -3.68
C VAL A 19 0.10 8.92 -2.79
N ARG A 20 -0.75 9.83 -2.32
CA ARG A 20 -1.77 9.54 -1.29
C ARG A 20 -3.09 9.14 -1.93
N GLY A 21 -3.65 8.00 -1.53
CA GLY A 21 -4.93 7.49 -2.06
C GLY A 21 -6.05 8.53 -2.26
N PRO A 22 -6.39 9.36 -1.25
CA PRO A 22 -7.53 10.28 -1.35
C PRO A 22 -7.45 11.34 -2.45
N ILE A 23 -6.25 11.67 -2.95
CA ILE A 23 -6.08 12.68 -4.00
C ILE A 23 -5.04 12.17 -4.99
N LYS A 24 -5.54 11.67 -6.13
CA LYS A 24 -4.75 11.16 -7.25
C LYS A 24 -5.37 11.61 -8.56
N SER A 25 -4.52 11.78 -9.57
CA SER A 25 -4.92 12.07 -10.93
C SER A 25 -4.14 11.16 -11.86
N TYR A 26 -4.81 10.69 -12.90
CA TYR A 26 -4.28 9.73 -13.86
C TYR A 26 -4.41 10.30 -15.26
N ARG A 27 -3.47 9.95 -16.15
CA ARG A 27 -3.73 10.05 -17.58
C ARG A 27 -4.85 9.06 -17.93
N LYS A 28 -5.76 9.44 -18.83
CA LYS A 28 -6.90 8.60 -19.19
C LYS A 28 -6.45 7.25 -19.73
N GLU A 29 -5.42 7.26 -20.57
CA GLU A 29 -4.84 6.06 -21.20
C GLU A 29 -4.25 5.13 -20.14
N CYS A 30 -3.50 5.67 -19.18
CA CYS A 30 -2.97 4.92 -18.05
C CYS A 30 -4.09 4.26 -17.24
N PHE A 31 -5.16 5.00 -16.95
CA PHE A 31 -6.29 4.51 -16.16
C PHE A 31 -7.00 3.34 -16.87
N LEU A 32 -7.17 3.44 -18.19
CA LEU A 32 -7.75 2.38 -19.00
C LEU A 32 -6.82 1.17 -19.10
N GLN A 33 -5.51 1.37 -19.32
CA GLN A 33 -4.53 0.29 -19.41
C GLN A 33 -4.44 -0.54 -18.13
N MET A 34 -4.45 0.11 -16.96
CA MET A 34 -4.47 -0.59 -15.68
C MET A 34 -5.84 -1.21 -15.33
N GLY A 35 -6.86 -1.06 -16.18
CA GLY A 35 -8.21 -1.57 -15.94
C GLY A 35 -8.96 -0.86 -14.80
N GLY A 36 -8.64 0.40 -14.53
CA GLY A 36 -9.23 1.18 -13.44
C GLY A 36 -8.78 0.76 -12.03
N ILE A 37 -9.50 1.25 -11.02
CA ILE A 37 -9.19 0.98 -9.60
C ILE A 37 -9.78 -0.37 -9.19
N ARG A 38 -8.98 -1.20 -8.52
CA ARG A 38 -9.46 -2.48 -7.93
C ARG A 38 -10.12 -2.21 -6.58
N GLU A 39 -11.38 -2.58 -6.41
CA GLU A 39 -12.12 -2.38 -5.15
C GLU A 39 -11.71 -3.37 -4.06
N VAL A 40 -10.45 -3.29 -3.61
CA VAL A 40 -9.88 -4.13 -2.56
C VAL A 40 -9.06 -3.31 -1.57
N LEU A 41 -8.82 -3.87 -0.38
CA LEU A 41 -7.89 -3.27 0.54
C LEU A 41 -6.49 -3.19 -0.10
N GLY A 42 -5.92 -1.99 -0.15
CA GLY A 42 -4.63 -1.73 -0.80
C GLY A 42 -4.72 -1.22 -2.23
N TRP A 43 -5.92 -0.92 -2.73
CA TRP A 43 -6.15 -0.39 -4.07
C TRP A 43 -5.24 0.80 -4.43
N ASP A 44 -4.90 1.63 -3.45
CA ASP A 44 -4.08 2.83 -3.58
C ASP A 44 -2.57 2.56 -3.65
N ASN A 45 -2.14 1.33 -3.39
CA ASN A 45 -0.79 0.89 -3.74
C ASN A 45 -0.81 0.07 -5.03
N ILE A 46 -1.88 -0.69 -5.25
CA ILE A 46 -2.08 -1.49 -6.46
C ILE A 46 -2.05 -0.58 -7.69
N ASP A 47 -2.84 0.49 -7.71
CA ASP A 47 -2.90 1.43 -8.83
C ASP A 47 -1.51 1.99 -9.20
N VAL A 48 -0.70 2.34 -8.20
CA VAL A 48 0.68 2.83 -8.37
C VAL A 48 1.54 1.77 -9.04
N MET A 49 1.48 0.52 -8.56
CA MET A 49 2.27 -0.58 -9.14
C MET A 49 1.81 -0.92 -10.56
N LEU A 50 0.50 -0.85 -10.85
CA LEU A 50 -0.02 -1.07 -12.20
C LEU A 50 0.33 0.08 -13.15
N CYS A 51 0.28 1.33 -12.69
CA CYS A 51 0.79 2.47 -13.47
C CYS A 51 2.26 2.24 -13.87
N GLN A 52 3.10 1.83 -12.92
CA GLN A 52 4.51 1.51 -13.17
C GLN A 52 4.69 0.31 -14.10
N MET A 53 3.79 -0.69 -14.02
CA MET A 53 3.79 -1.84 -14.93
C MET A 53 3.60 -1.42 -16.38
N HIS A 54 2.75 -0.42 -16.63
CA HIS A 54 2.53 0.17 -17.95
C HIS A 54 3.53 1.28 -18.31
N GLY A 55 4.64 1.40 -17.57
CA GLY A 55 5.72 2.34 -17.87
C GLY A 55 5.45 3.79 -17.47
N TYR A 56 4.37 4.06 -16.74
CA TYR A 56 4.10 5.42 -16.25
C TYR A 56 4.92 5.73 -15.01
N GLN A 57 5.44 6.96 -14.97
CA GLN A 57 6.04 7.51 -13.77
C GLN A 57 4.96 7.97 -12.79
N VAL A 58 5.16 7.67 -11.51
CA VAL A 58 4.30 8.12 -10.42
C VAL A 58 5.03 9.20 -9.63
N ILE A 59 4.45 10.40 -9.57
CA ILE A 59 5.06 11.59 -8.98
C ILE A 59 4.12 12.19 -7.94
N THR A 60 4.64 12.53 -6.76
CA THR A 60 3.93 13.36 -5.78
C THR A 60 4.21 14.83 -6.08
N ASN A 61 3.17 15.61 -6.40
CA ASN A 61 3.30 17.05 -6.49
C ASN A 61 3.40 17.67 -5.08
N LYS A 62 4.60 18.12 -4.70
CA LYS A 62 4.91 18.66 -3.36
C LYS A 62 4.46 20.11 -3.18
N SER A 63 4.15 20.84 -4.27
CA SER A 63 3.60 22.20 -4.17
C SER A 63 2.10 22.22 -3.91
N LEU A 64 1.41 21.09 -4.14
CA LEU A 64 -0.03 21.00 -3.93
C LEU A 64 -0.37 20.83 -2.44
N TRP A 65 -1.11 21.80 -1.90
CA TRP A 65 -1.60 21.76 -0.52
C TRP A 65 -3.00 21.16 -0.46
N VAL A 66 -3.08 19.93 0.06
CA VAL A 66 -4.35 19.23 0.28
C VAL A 66 -4.73 19.29 1.76
N LYS A 67 -5.92 19.85 2.07
CA LYS A 67 -6.53 19.79 3.39
C LYS A 67 -7.38 18.53 3.51
N HIS A 68 -7.03 17.65 4.45
CA HIS A 68 -7.75 16.42 4.72
C HIS A 68 -8.48 16.57 6.05
N LEU A 69 -9.82 16.56 6.00
CA LEU A 69 -10.67 16.87 7.16
C LEU A 69 -10.72 15.77 8.23
N ARG A 70 -10.19 14.59 7.90
CA ARG A 70 -10.18 13.41 8.79
C ARG A 70 -8.76 12.88 8.99
N PRO A 71 -8.18 12.87 10.20
CA PRO A 71 -6.87 12.26 10.40
C PRO A 71 -6.83 10.80 9.93
N THR A 72 -5.77 10.43 9.23
CA THR A 72 -5.55 9.05 8.79
C THR A 72 -5.26 8.19 10.02
N ALA A 73 -5.83 6.99 10.07
CA ALA A 73 -5.68 5.99 11.15
C ALA A 73 -6.47 6.19 12.47
N TYR A 74 -7.42 7.13 12.56
CA TYR A 74 -8.27 7.30 13.76
C TYR A 74 -9.06 6.04 14.20
N LYS A 75 -9.36 5.10 13.29
CA LYS A 75 -10.22 3.93 13.57
C LYS A 75 -9.53 2.55 13.66
N TYR A 76 -8.21 2.43 13.46
CA TYR A 76 -7.63 1.11 13.09
C TYR A 76 -6.54 0.53 14.00
N LYS A 77 -6.32 1.03 15.22
CA LYS A 77 -5.28 0.46 16.11
C LYS A 77 -5.46 -1.05 16.34
N ASN A 78 -6.68 -1.51 16.58
CA ASN A 78 -6.94 -2.90 16.99
C ASN A 78 -6.99 -3.91 15.82
N ALA A 79 -7.09 -3.43 14.57
CA ALA A 79 -7.23 -4.29 13.38
C ALA A 79 -6.06 -4.16 12.38
N LYS A 80 -5.02 -3.39 12.71
CA LYS A 80 -3.91 -3.07 11.81
C LYS A 80 -3.21 -4.33 11.26
N ALA A 81 -2.87 -5.28 12.13
CA ALA A 81 -2.16 -6.51 11.75
C ALA A 81 -2.99 -7.40 10.80
N LYS A 82 -4.28 -7.58 11.07
CA LYS A 82 -5.20 -8.33 10.20
C LYS A 82 -5.28 -7.68 8.81
N LYS A 83 -5.53 -6.37 8.77
CA LYS A 83 -5.56 -5.60 7.52
C LYS A 83 -4.25 -5.68 6.74
N LEU A 84 -3.11 -5.73 7.43
CA LEU A 84 -1.82 -5.89 6.77
C LEU A 84 -1.69 -7.26 6.09
N GLY A 85 -2.17 -8.33 6.73
CA GLY A 85 -2.21 -9.67 6.13
C GLY A 85 -3.14 -9.76 4.93
N GLU A 86 -4.35 -9.18 5.02
CA GLU A 86 -5.29 -9.03 3.90
C GLU A 86 -4.65 -8.25 2.74
N TYR A 87 -3.96 -7.15 3.05
CA TYR A 87 -3.24 -6.35 2.07
C TYR A 87 -2.16 -7.14 1.34
N PHE A 88 -1.32 -7.91 2.05
CA PHE A 88 -0.28 -8.75 1.43
C PHE A 88 -0.88 -9.78 0.48
N TYR A 89 -2.04 -10.34 0.83
CA TYR A 89 -2.74 -11.27 -0.04
C TYR A 89 -3.29 -10.58 -1.29
N ASN A 90 -3.92 -9.42 -1.14
CA ASN A 90 -4.56 -8.68 -2.23
C ASN A 90 -3.56 -8.18 -3.27
N ILE A 91 -2.37 -7.73 -2.85
CA ILE A 91 -1.30 -7.34 -3.78
C ILE A 91 -0.56 -8.56 -4.38
N GLY A 92 -0.94 -9.77 -3.97
CA GLY A 92 -0.44 -11.01 -4.53
C GLY A 92 0.95 -11.42 -4.05
N LEU A 93 1.39 -11.05 -2.84
CA LEU A 93 2.68 -11.53 -2.32
C LEU A 93 2.73 -13.07 -2.27
N ASP A 94 3.92 -13.62 -2.43
CA ASP A 94 4.22 -15.01 -2.07
C ASP A 94 4.65 -15.10 -0.60
N PHE A 95 4.83 -16.33 -0.11
CA PHE A 95 5.18 -16.57 1.29
C PHE A 95 6.49 -15.88 1.72
N PRO A 96 7.61 -15.98 0.96
CA PRO A 96 8.84 -15.30 1.35
C PRO A 96 8.71 -13.77 1.42
N LEU A 97 8.05 -13.13 0.45
CA LEU A 97 7.83 -11.69 0.48
C LEU A 97 6.93 -11.27 1.65
N ALA A 98 5.86 -12.03 1.91
CA ALA A 98 4.96 -11.77 3.03
C ALA A 98 5.67 -11.93 4.37
N PHE A 99 6.51 -12.96 4.51
CA PHE A 99 7.32 -13.21 5.70
C PHE A 99 8.28 -12.05 5.98
N ILE A 100 9.10 -11.67 5.01
CA ILE A 100 10.07 -10.56 5.16
C ILE A 100 9.34 -9.24 5.46
N SER A 101 8.25 -8.97 4.75
CA SER A 101 7.46 -7.75 4.94
C SER A 101 6.80 -7.70 6.32
N SER A 102 6.26 -8.83 6.79
CA SER A 102 5.68 -8.97 8.13
C SER A 102 6.73 -8.81 9.21
N ALA A 103 7.88 -9.48 9.09
CA ALA A 103 9.01 -9.38 10.03
C ALA A 103 9.53 -7.95 10.14
N LYS A 104 9.62 -7.23 9.02
CA LYS A 104 9.99 -5.82 9.01
C LYS A 104 8.97 -4.93 9.73
N SER A 105 7.67 -5.16 9.52
CA SER A 105 6.61 -4.39 10.18
C SER A 105 6.59 -4.65 11.69
N SER A 106 6.69 -5.92 12.09
CA SER A 106 6.68 -6.33 13.50
C SER A 106 7.90 -5.79 14.26
N PHE A 107 9.08 -5.81 13.64
CA PHE A 107 10.29 -5.21 14.20
C PHE A 107 10.13 -3.70 14.41
N LYS A 108 9.63 -2.98 13.39
CA LYS A 108 9.37 -1.54 13.48
C LYS A 108 8.37 -1.19 14.58
N ASN A 109 7.34 -2.02 14.77
CA ASN A 109 6.30 -1.81 15.77
C ASN A 109 6.63 -2.47 17.13
N ARG A 110 7.80 -3.11 17.28
CA ARG A 110 8.24 -3.87 18.47
C ARG A 110 7.18 -4.86 18.97
N SER A 111 6.53 -5.57 18.05
CA SER A 111 5.42 -6.50 18.37
C SER A 111 5.54 -7.82 17.63
N LEU A 112 5.97 -8.89 18.32
CA LEU A 112 5.99 -10.24 17.76
C LEU A 112 4.58 -10.77 17.46
N LEU A 113 3.59 -10.37 18.26
CA LEU A 113 2.18 -10.74 18.04
C LEU A 113 1.67 -10.23 16.68
N GLU A 114 2.09 -9.04 16.26
CA GLU A 114 1.74 -8.48 14.94
C GLU A 114 2.23 -9.38 13.79
N PHE A 115 3.41 -9.97 13.93
CA PHE A 115 3.96 -10.88 12.93
C PHE A 115 3.04 -12.09 12.71
N PHE A 116 2.68 -12.78 13.80
CA PHE A 116 1.86 -13.99 13.75
C PHE A 116 0.44 -13.69 13.26
N ILE A 117 -0.18 -12.59 13.71
CA ILE A 117 -1.51 -12.20 13.23
C ILE A 117 -1.47 -11.90 11.73
N THR A 118 -0.49 -11.13 11.27
CA THR A 118 -0.33 -10.77 9.85
C THR A 118 -0.16 -12.01 8.99
N MET A 119 0.74 -12.92 9.37
CA MET A 119 0.99 -14.16 8.62
C MET A 119 -0.20 -15.11 8.63
N LYS A 120 -0.85 -15.28 9.79
CA LYS A 120 -2.08 -16.07 9.91
C LYS A 120 -3.17 -15.53 8.99
N THR A 121 -3.39 -14.21 9.00
CA THR A 121 -4.40 -13.59 8.15
C THR A 121 -4.04 -13.71 6.66
N PHE A 122 -2.77 -13.52 6.27
CA PHE A 122 -2.32 -13.71 4.89
C PHE A 122 -2.60 -15.13 4.38
N LEU A 123 -2.29 -16.15 5.18
CA LEU A 123 -2.49 -17.55 4.82
C LEU A 123 -3.97 -17.99 4.83
N SER A 124 -4.82 -17.32 5.61
CA SER A 124 -6.23 -17.69 5.76
C SER A 124 -7.15 -17.13 4.68
N GLN A 125 -6.65 -16.28 3.79
CA GLN A 125 -7.46 -15.67 2.73
C GLN A 125 -7.87 -16.72 1.69
N LYS A 126 -9.14 -16.71 1.29
CA LYS A 126 -9.74 -17.69 0.37
C LYS A 126 -10.40 -17.05 -0.85
N GLN A 127 -10.56 -15.74 -0.85
CA GLN A 127 -11.23 -14.99 -1.90
C GLN A 127 -10.37 -14.92 -3.17
N ASP A 128 -11.01 -14.88 -4.33
CA ASP A 128 -10.31 -14.66 -5.59
C ASP A 128 -9.59 -13.31 -5.60
N ARG A 129 -8.34 -13.34 -6.07
CA ARG A 129 -7.56 -12.12 -6.24
C ARG A 129 -8.13 -11.31 -7.39
N LYS A 130 -8.15 -9.98 -7.22
CA LYS A 130 -8.58 -9.02 -8.26
C LYS A 130 -7.47 -8.65 -9.24
N LEU A 131 -6.35 -9.37 -9.21
CA LEU A 131 -5.19 -9.14 -10.04
C LEU A 131 -4.91 -10.34 -10.94
N SER A 132 -4.48 -10.07 -12.16
CA SER A 132 -4.04 -11.08 -13.11
C SER A 132 -2.72 -11.74 -12.68
N ARG A 133 -2.38 -12.87 -13.29
CA ARG A 133 -1.11 -13.57 -13.01
C ARG A 133 0.09 -12.70 -13.40
N GLU A 134 -0.02 -11.95 -14.49
CA GLU A 134 0.99 -11.03 -15.01
C GLU A 134 1.20 -9.85 -14.05
N GLU A 135 0.10 -9.23 -13.59
CA GLU A 135 0.13 -8.14 -12.61
C GLU A 135 0.80 -8.60 -11.30
N ILE A 136 0.42 -9.77 -10.79
CA ILE A 136 1.01 -10.35 -9.57
C ILE A 136 2.51 -10.61 -9.77
N LYS A 137 2.90 -11.19 -10.92
CA LYS A 137 4.31 -11.46 -11.24
C LYS A 137 5.11 -10.15 -11.27
N TYR A 138 4.56 -9.11 -11.89
CA TYR A 138 5.20 -7.79 -11.91
C TYR A 138 5.38 -7.23 -10.49
N ILE A 139 4.32 -7.25 -9.68
CA ILE A 139 4.35 -6.73 -8.30
C ILE A 139 5.41 -7.46 -7.46
N ARG A 140 5.49 -8.79 -7.55
CA ARG A 140 6.52 -9.56 -6.83
C ARG A 140 7.93 -9.17 -7.26
N ASN A 141 8.17 -9.06 -8.56
CA ASN A 141 9.46 -8.63 -9.09
C ASN A 141 9.82 -7.21 -8.65
N LEU A 142 8.84 -6.29 -8.62
CA LEU A 142 9.02 -4.95 -8.09
C LEU A 142 9.42 -5.00 -6.60
N ARG A 143 8.71 -5.78 -5.78
CA ARG A 143 8.97 -5.91 -4.33
C ARG A 143 10.33 -6.51 -4.04
N TRP A 144 10.73 -7.56 -4.74
CA TRP A 144 12.07 -8.13 -4.60
C TRP A 144 13.16 -7.12 -4.94
N ARG A 145 13.02 -6.37 -6.04
CA ARG A 145 13.97 -5.30 -6.40
C ARG A 145 14.04 -4.22 -5.31
N GLU A 146 12.92 -3.83 -4.71
CA GLU A 146 12.90 -2.86 -3.62
C GLU A 146 13.56 -3.36 -2.34
N ILE A 147 13.44 -4.66 -2.03
CA ILE A 147 14.10 -5.30 -0.90
C ILE A 147 15.60 -5.35 -1.14
N LEU A 148 16.02 -5.84 -2.30
CA LEU A 148 17.44 -5.98 -2.67
C LEU A 148 18.16 -4.63 -2.73
N LYS A 149 17.50 -3.55 -3.15
CA LYS A 149 18.10 -2.19 -3.14
C LYS A 149 18.39 -1.62 -1.75
N LYS A 150 17.92 -2.26 -0.68
CA LYS A 150 18.10 -1.81 0.71
C LYS A 150 19.19 -2.59 1.44
N PHE A 151 19.76 -3.60 0.78
CA PHE A 151 20.95 -4.33 1.18
C PHE A 151 22.08 -3.96 0.22
#